data_AF-A0A3L7VVL6-F1
#
_entry.id   AF-A0A3L7VVL6-F1
#
_cell.length_a   1.000
_cell.length_b   1.000
_cell.length_c   1.000
_cell.angle_alpha   90.00
_cell.angle_beta   90.00
_cell.angle_gamma   90.00
#
_symmetry.space_group_name_H-M   'P 1'
#
loop_
_entity.id
_entity.type
_entity.pdbx_description
1 polymer ?
#
loop_
_entity_poly.entity_id
_entity_poly.type
_entity_poly.pdbx_seq_one_letter_code
_entity_poly.pdbx_strand_id
1 'polypeptide(L)'
;AGTAVETGVTAPALAEARRQLATMQSAPPTDEELTEARDYLCGTFPLRFGTATPVASMAAALTVLGLSPDEPDHFRERVAAVDRAAIAQIADELAASAEKIIIVGDAAAITGPLEAEGFTVQVEADSAAPA
;
A
#
# COMPACT_ATOMS: atom_id res chain seq x y z
N ALA A 1 -1.17 2.20 0.36
CA ALA A 1 -2.20 1.68 -0.56
C ALA A 1 -3.51 1.54 0.21
N GLY A 2 -4.66 1.64 -0.45
CA GLY A 2 -5.97 1.41 0.16
C GLY A 2 -6.77 0.42 -0.69
N THR A 3 -7.66 -0.34 -0.07
CA THR A 3 -8.59 -1.25 -0.74
C THR A 3 -9.99 -1.05 -0.16
N ALA A 4 -11.01 -1.20 -0.99
CA ALA A 4 -12.40 -1.16 -0.55
C ALA A 4 -12.91 -2.59 -0.42
N VAL A 5 -13.54 -2.88 0.71
CA VAL A 5 -14.11 -4.19 1.02
C VAL A 5 -15.54 -4.02 1.53
N GLU A 6 -16.34 -5.08 1.40
CA GLU A 6 -17.66 -5.10 2.03
C GLU A 6 -17.51 -5.14 3.56
N THR A 7 -18.40 -4.45 4.29
CA THR A 7 -18.30 -4.27 5.74
C THR A 7 -18.10 -5.59 6.48
N GLY A 8 -18.88 -6.62 6.14
CA GLY A 8 -18.83 -7.94 6.76
C GLY A 8 -17.50 -8.69 6.60
N VAL A 9 -16.66 -8.29 5.63
CA VAL A 9 -15.35 -8.91 5.39
C VAL A 9 -14.16 -8.01 5.77
N THR A 10 -14.40 -6.89 6.44
CA THR A 10 -13.33 -5.95 6.86
C THR A 10 -12.26 -6.63 7.71
N ALA A 11 -12.68 -7.33 8.77
CA ALA A 11 -11.77 -8.03 9.68
C ALA A 11 -10.99 -9.17 8.98
N PRO A 12 -11.63 -10.12 8.26
CA PRO A 12 -10.87 -11.17 7.58
C PRO A 12 -9.97 -10.64 6.45
N ALA A 13 -10.38 -9.60 5.73
CA ALA A 13 -9.53 -8.99 4.70
C ALA A 13 -8.26 -8.37 5.32
N LEU A 14 -8.40 -7.70 6.46
CA LEU A 14 -7.26 -7.12 7.16
C LEU A 14 -6.35 -8.18 7.78
N ALA A 15 -6.93 -9.21 8.40
CA ALA A 15 -6.18 -10.34 8.94
C ALA A 15 -5.35 -11.03 7.84
N GLU A 16 -5.93 -11.24 6.66
CA GLU A 16 -5.23 -11.80 5.51
C GLU A 16 -4.12 -10.88 5.00
N ALA A 17 -4.38 -9.57 4.87
CA ALA A 17 -3.37 -8.61 4.46
C ALA A 17 -2.16 -8.61 5.41
N ARG A 18 -2.41 -8.62 6.72
CA ARG A 18 -1.37 -8.74 7.75
C ARG A 18 -0.62 -10.06 7.64
N ARG A 19 -1.35 -11.17 7.43
CA ARG A 19 -0.74 -12.50 7.27
C ARG A 19 0.22 -12.52 6.08
N GLN A 20 -0.18 -11.99 4.93
CA GLN A 20 0.66 -11.93 3.73
C GLN A 20 1.95 -11.15 3.98
N LEU A 21 1.86 -9.97 4.61
CA LEU A 21 3.03 -9.17 4.97
C LEU A 21 3.95 -9.91 5.96
N ALA A 22 3.38 -10.52 6.99
CA ALA A 22 4.14 -11.29 7.99
C ALA A 22 4.83 -12.53 7.39
N THR A 23 4.26 -13.13 6.35
CA THR A 23 4.84 -14.31 5.70
C THR A 23 5.92 -13.98 4.67
N MET A 24 6.12 -12.71 4.29
CA MET A 24 7.12 -12.36 3.25
C MET A 24 8.55 -12.83 3.57
N GLN A 25 8.90 -12.96 4.86
CA GLN A 25 10.21 -13.48 5.28
C GLN A 25 10.35 -15.00 5.10
N SER A 26 9.29 -15.77 5.43
CA SER A 26 9.31 -17.24 5.43
C SER A 26 8.84 -17.85 4.11
N ALA A 27 8.02 -17.12 3.36
CA ALA A 27 7.47 -17.47 2.06
C ALA A 27 7.60 -16.26 1.12
N PRO A 28 8.83 -15.96 0.63
CA PRO A 28 9.04 -14.85 -0.29
C PRO A 28 8.35 -15.12 -1.65
N PRO A 29 8.05 -14.06 -2.43
CA PRO A 29 7.50 -14.20 -3.77
C PRO A 29 8.35 -15.10 -4.66
N THR A 30 7.71 -15.81 -5.58
CA THR A 30 8.38 -16.59 -6.63
C THR A 30 9.06 -15.67 -7.66
N ASP A 31 9.93 -16.24 -8.51
CA ASP A 31 10.57 -15.47 -9.58
C ASP A 31 9.56 -14.99 -10.62
N GLU A 32 8.51 -15.80 -10.84
CA GLU A 32 7.41 -15.50 -11.72
C GLU A 32 6.61 -14.30 -11.18
N GLU A 33 6.13 -14.37 -9.93
CA GLU A 33 5.41 -13.25 -9.30
C GLU A 33 6.25 -11.95 -9.27
N LEU A 34 7.55 -12.05 -9.01
CA LEU A 34 8.43 -10.88 -9.01
C LEU A 34 8.59 -10.30 -10.42
N THR A 35 8.66 -11.15 -11.44
CA THR A 35 8.73 -10.72 -12.85
C THR A 35 7.43 -10.06 -13.28
N GLU A 36 6.29 -10.70 -13.00
CA GLU A 36 4.97 -10.15 -13.30
C GLU A 36 4.75 -8.79 -12.61
N ALA A 37 5.16 -8.65 -11.35
CA ALA A 37 5.05 -7.39 -10.63
C ALA A 37 5.88 -6.28 -11.28
N ARG A 38 7.14 -6.56 -11.67
CA ARG A 38 7.99 -5.58 -12.39
C ARG A 38 7.39 -5.19 -13.73
N ASP A 39 6.92 -6.17 -14.49
CA ASP A 39 6.33 -5.94 -15.81
C ASP A 39 5.04 -5.12 -15.71
N TYR A 40 4.19 -5.43 -14.73
CA TYR A 40 2.98 -4.67 -14.44
C TYR A 40 3.30 -3.21 -14.08
N LEU A 41 4.24 -2.98 -13.14
CA LEU A 41 4.60 -1.64 -12.70
C LEU A 41 5.27 -0.83 -13.83
N CYS A 42 6.19 -1.43 -14.57
CA CYS A 42 6.81 -0.79 -15.73
C CYS A 42 5.79 -0.51 -16.84
N GLY A 43 4.93 -1.49 -17.16
CA GLY A 43 3.95 -1.42 -18.23
C GLY A 43 2.86 -0.37 -17.98
N THR A 44 2.39 -0.25 -16.74
CA THR A 44 1.32 0.70 -16.38
C THR A 44 1.82 2.11 -16.11
N PHE A 45 3.12 2.32 -15.85
CA PHE A 45 3.65 3.64 -15.50
C PHE A 45 3.36 4.74 -16.54
N PRO A 46 3.58 4.55 -17.85
CA PRO A 46 3.29 5.58 -18.85
C PRO A 46 1.80 5.97 -18.91
N LEU A 47 0.90 5.03 -18.61
CA LEU A 47 -0.54 5.26 -18.65
C LEU A 47 -1.00 6.31 -17.64
N ARG A 48 -0.22 6.55 -16.58
CA ARG A 48 -0.49 7.57 -15.57
C ARG A 48 -0.45 8.99 -16.14
N PHE A 49 0.23 9.20 -17.27
CA PHE A 49 0.47 10.54 -17.85
C PHE A 49 -0.35 10.83 -19.10
N GLY A 50 -1.46 10.11 -19.31
CA GLY A 50 -2.34 10.30 -20.47
C GLY A 50 -3.12 11.63 -20.50
N THR A 51 -3.08 12.43 -19.44
CA THR A 51 -3.73 13.75 -19.35
C THR A 51 -2.83 14.78 -18.67
N ALA A 52 -3.16 16.07 -18.82
CA ALA A 52 -2.35 17.15 -18.25
C ALA A 52 -2.34 17.17 -16.71
N THR A 53 -3.42 16.75 -16.05
CA THR A 53 -3.53 16.82 -14.58
C THR A 53 -2.47 15.96 -13.87
N PRO A 54 -2.31 14.65 -14.15
CA PRO A 54 -1.24 13.85 -13.55
C PRO A 54 0.17 14.34 -13.87
N VAL A 55 0.39 14.90 -15.07
CA VAL A 55 1.69 15.49 -15.45
C VAL A 55 1.99 16.71 -14.58
N ALA A 56 1.03 17.61 -14.40
CA ALA A 56 1.16 18.78 -13.53
C ALA A 56 1.38 18.36 -12.06
N SER A 57 0.65 17.35 -11.57
CA SER A 57 0.84 16.81 -10.22
C SER A 57 2.23 16.24 -10.00
N MET A 58 2.78 15.51 -10.98
CA MET A 58 4.16 15.00 -10.91
C MET A 58 5.17 16.14 -10.90
N ALA A 59 5.06 17.11 -11.81
CA ALA A 59 5.95 18.27 -11.86
C ALA A 59 5.92 19.08 -10.54
N ALA A 60 4.73 19.27 -9.96
CA ALA A 60 4.58 19.91 -8.66
C ALA A 60 5.25 19.10 -7.54
N ALA A 61 5.07 17.78 -7.52
CA ALA A 61 5.70 16.91 -6.52
C ALA A 61 7.24 16.94 -6.62
N LEU A 62 7.80 16.84 -7.83
CA LEU A 62 9.24 16.95 -8.05
C LEU A 62 9.78 18.30 -7.55
N THR A 63 9.08 19.39 -7.86
CA THR A 63 9.45 20.74 -7.42
C THR A 63 9.43 20.86 -5.89
N VAL A 64 8.37 20.38 -5.24
CA VAL A 64 8.21 20.44 -3.77
C VAL A 64 9.27 19.61 -3.05
N LEU A 65 9.61 18.45 -3.60
CA LEU A 65 10.62 17.54 -3.04
C LEU A 65 12.06 17.95 -3.42
N GLY A 66 12.25 18.95 -4.28
CA GLY A 66 13.56 19.37 -4.79
C GLY A 66 14.23 18.32 -5.68
N LEU A 67 13.43 17.50 -6.38
CA LEU A 67 13.91 16.44 -7.27
C LEU A 67 14.05 16.95 -8.71
N SER A 68 14.88 16.25 -9.48
CA SER A 68 15.16 16.59 -10.87
C SER A 68 13.95 16.28 -11.78
N PRO A 69 13.71 17.06 -12.85
CA PRO A 69 12.61 16.80 -13.79
C PRO A 69 12.68 15.46 -14.54
N ASP A 70 13.87 14.87 -14.66
CA ASP A 70 14.13 13.58 -15.31
C ASP A 70 13.94 12.37 -14.37
N GLU A 71 13.62 12.58 -13.09
CA GLU A 71 13.34 11.49 -12.15
C GLU A 71 12.32 10.45 -12.66
N PRO A 72 11.23 10.83 -13.38
CA PRO A 72 10.31 9.87 -13.97
C PRO A 72 10.95 8.93 -15.01
N ASP A 73 12.02 9.37 -15.69
CA ASP A 73 12.68 8.58 -16.73
C ASP A 73 13.41 7.38 -16.12
N HIS A 74 13.91 7.52 -14.90
CA HIS A 74 14.60 6.47 -14.15
C HIS A 74 13.67 5.44 -13.50
N PHE A 75 12.36 5.68 -13.45
CA PHE A 75 11.41 4.80 -12.76
C PHE A 75 11.47 3.36 -13.30
N ARG A 76 11.39 3.19 -14.62
CA ARG A 76 11.34 1.86 -15.25
C ARG A 76 12.64 1.10 -15.05
N GLU A 77 13.78 1.77 -15.17
CA GLU A 77 15.10 1.19 -14.94
C GLU A 77 15.22 0.69 -13.49
N ARG A 78 14.87 1.54 -12.51
CA ARG A 78 14.97 1.22 -11.09
C ARG A 78 14.02 0.10 -10.66
N VAL A 79 12.80 0.07 -11.20
CA VAL A 79 11.84 -1.01 -10.93
C VAL A 79 12.30 -2.32 -11.57
N ALA A 80 12.82 -2.30 -12.79
CA ALA A 80 13.34 -3.49 -13.46
C ALA A 80 14.53 -4.12 -12.72
N ALA A 81 15.33 -3.30 -12.03
CA ALA A 81 16.48 -3.75 -11.24
C ALA A 81 16.13 -4.34 -9.87
N VAL A 82 14.85 -4.31 -9.44
CA VAL A 82 14.45 -4.89 -8.15
C VAL A 82 14.62 -6.41 -8.17
N ASP A 83 15.44 -6.91 -7.25
CA ASP A 83 15.78 -8.32 -7.11
C ASP A 83 15.28 -8.89 -5.77
N ARG A 84 15.54 -10.18 -5.55
CA ARG A 84 15.14 -10.89 -4.33
C ARG A 84 15.81 -10.34 -3.06
N ALA A 85 17.03 -9.82 -3.17
CA ALA A 85 17.74 -9.27 -2.02
C ALA A 85 17.06 -7.98 -1.54
N ALA A 86 16.64 -7.12 -2.46
CA ALA A 86 15.84 -5.94 -2.14
C ALA A 86 14.50 -6.33 -1.48
N ILE A 87 13.81 -7.36 -1.98
CA ILE A 87 12.56 -7.84 -1.37
C ILE A 87 12.80 -8.37 0.06
N ALA A 88 13.85 -9.17 0.27
CA ALA A 88 14.18 -9.69 1.60
C ALA A 88 14.49 -8.56 2.59
N GLN A 89 15.27 -7.56 2.16
CA GLN A 89 15.56 -6.38 2.98
C GLN A 89 14.28 -5.65 3.39
N ILE A 90 13.36 -5.39 2.44
CA ILE A 90 12.10 -4.73 2.74
C ILE A 90 11.20 -5.58 3.65
N ALA A 91 11.20 -6.91 3.50
CA ALA A 91 10.47 -7.80 4.39
C ALA A 91 10.98 -7.69 5.84
N ASP A 92 12.29 -7.57 6.04
CA ASP A 92 12.89 -7.36 7.37
C ASP A 92 12.55 -5.98 7.95
N GLU A 93 12.61 -4.93 7.13
CA GLU A 93 12.22 -3.58 7.54
C GLU A 93 10.74 -3.51 7.94
N LEU A 94 9.86 -4.17 7.18
CA LEU A 94 8.42 -4.25 7.47
C LEU A 94 8.17 -5.00 8.79
N ALA A 95 8.84 -6.13 9.02
CA ALA A 95 8.71 -6.90 10.25
C ALA A 95 9.16 -6.11 11.50
N ALA A 96 10.12 -5.21 11.35
CA ALA A 96 10.58 -4.32 12.42
C ALA A 96 9.71 -3.06 12.59
N SER A 97 8.82 -2.77 11.64
CA SER A 97 8.00 -1.55 11.63
C SER A 97 6.72 -1.69 12.45
N ALA A 98 6.22 -0.56 12.95
CA ALA A 98 4.90 -0.50 13.58
C ALA A 98 3.82 -0.24 12.54
N GLU A 99 2.83 -1.13 12.45
CA GLU A 99 1.71 -1.01 11.53
C GLU A 99 0.77 0.14 11.93
N LYS A 100 0.34 0.94 10.96
CA LYS A 100 -0.70 1.97 11.13
C LYS A 100 -1.83 1.69 10.16
N ILE A 101 -3.03 1.44 10.70
CA ILE A 101 -4.20 1.02 9.93
C ILE A 101 -5.31 2.05 10.13
N ILE A 102 -5.88 2.53 9.03
CA ILE A 102 -7.04 3.42 9.03
C ILE A 102 -8.17 2.71 8.31
N ILE A 103 -9.32 2.64 8.97
CA ILE A 103 -10.53 2.00 8.45
C ILE A 103 -11.65 3.03 8.48
N VAL A 104 -12.39 3.13 7.38
CA VAL A 104 -13.55 4.02 7.26
C VAL A 104 -14.77 3.16 6.99
N GLY A 105 -15.75 3.22 7.87
CA GLY A 105 -16.97 2.43 7.77
C GLY A 105 -17.84 2.55 9.02
N ASP A 106 -18.87 1.70 9.11
CA ASP A 106 -19.70 1.59 10.30
C ASP A 106 -18.89 0.97 11.45
N ALA A 107 -18.43 1.81 12.38
CA ALA A 107 -17.63 1.39 13.52
C ALA A 107 -18.36 0.36 14.40
N ALA A 108 -19.69 0.45 14.52
CA ALA A 108 -20.47 -0.49 15.34
C ALA A 108 -20.47 -1.90 14.73
N ALA A 109 -20.45 -2.00 13.40
CA ALA A 109 -20.40 -3.26 12.68
C ALA A 109 -18.99 -3.88 12.62
N ILE A 110 -17.94 -3.05 12.69
CA ILE A 110 -16.56 -3.47 12.36
C ILE A 110 -15.70 -3.70 13.61
N THR A 111 -15.91 -2.96 14.71
CA THR A 111 -15.01 -2.96 15.88
C THR A 111 -14.90 -4.34 16.52
N GLY A 112 -16.02 -4.98 16.86
CA GLY A 112 -16.02 -6.29 17.52
C GLY A 112 -15.30 -7.38 16.71
N PRO A 113 -15.58 -7.54 15.40
CA PRO A 113 -14.83 -8.45 14.54
C PRO A 113 -13.32 -8.18 14.50
N LEU A 114 -12.90 -6.91 14.46
CA LEU A 114 -11.47 -6.58 14.49
C LEU A 114 -10.80 -6.92 15.83
N GLU A 115 -11.46 -6.64 16.94
CA GLU A 115 -10.94 -7.01 18.26
C GLU A 115 -10.82 -8.53 18.42
N ALA A 116 -11.76 -9.29 17.86
CA ALA A 116 -11.70 -10.75 17.84
C ALA A 116 -10.49 -11.29 17.03
N GLU A 117 -10.07 -10.58 15.99
CA GLU A 117 -8.84 -10.86 15.22
C GLU A 117 -7.56 -10.31 15.91
N GLY A 118 -7.68 -9.75 17.11
CA GLY A 118 -6.56 -9.27 17.93
C GLY A 118 -6.08 -7.85 17.60
N PHE A 119 -6.88 -7.05 16.89
CA PHE A 119 -6.58 -5.64 16.65
C PHE A 119 -7.01 -4.78 17.84
N THR A 120 -6.19 -3.79 18.20
CA THR A 120 -6.64 -2.70 19.09
C THR A 120 -7.29 -1.62 18.25
N VAL A 121 -8.55 -1.32 18.51
CA VAL A 121 -9.33 -0.36 17.71
C VAL A 121 -9.54 0.92 18.49
N GLN A 122 -9.27 2.06 17.85
CA GLN A 122 -9.66 3.38 18.32
C GLN A 122 -10.66 3.96 17.33
N VAL A 123 -11.83 4.35 17.81
CA VAL A 123 -12.88 4.93 16.97
C VAL A 123 -12.81 6.45 17.08
N GLU A 124 -12.38 7.08 16.01
CA GLU A 124 -12.50 8.52 15.81
C GLU A 124 -13.80 8.76 15.03
N ALA A 125 -14.87 9.07 15.76
CA ALA A 125 -16.12 9.54 15.16
C ALA A 125 -16.11 11.07 15.18
N ASP A 126 -16.56 11.69 14.09
CA ASP A 126 -16.93 13.09 14.14
C ASP A 126 -18.01 13.21 15.22
N SER A 127 -17.75 13.98 16.27
CA SER A 127 -18.75 14.24 17.30
C SER A 127 -19.87 15.00 16.61
N ALA A 128 -20.88 14.29 16.10
CA ALA A 128 -22.02 14.93 15.48
C ALA A 128 -22.60 15.91 16.52
N ALA A 129 -22.53 17.20 16.20
CA ALA A 129 -23.24 18.24 16.93
C ALA A 129 -24.70 17.81 17.08
N PRO A 130 -25.32 17.98 18.26
CA PRO A 130 -26.69 17.57 18.45
C PRO A 130 -27.59 18.38 17.51
N ALA A 131 -28.41 17.68 16.72
CA ALA A 131 -29.60 18.24 16.09
C ALA A 131 -30.78 18.17 17.06
#